data_AF-A0A355TXV8-F1
#
_entry.id   AF-A0A355TXV8-F1
#
_cell.length_a   1.000
_cell.length_b   1.000
_cell.length_c   1.000
_cell.angle_alpha   90.00
_cell.angle_beta   90.00
_cell.angle_gamma   90.00
#
_symmetry.space_group_name_H-M   'P 1'
#
loop_
_entity.id
_entity.type
_entity.pdbx_description
1 polymer ?
#
loop_
_entity_poly.entity_id
_entity_poly.type
_entity_poly.pdbx_seq_one_letter_code
_entity_poly.pdbx_strand_id
1 'polypeptide(L)'
;MIKNLNLELSNKARFDSIDGASLVEKDLPRKKFIINSLLTSGLSIIAGSPKVGKSWLVLDWCVRIAKGEDVWNLHTNSGTTLYLSLEDDESSRLSKCQVVNRKNIE
;
A
#
# COMPACT_ATOMS: atom_id res chain seq x y z
N MET A 1 1.61 35.69 -17.23
CA MET A 1 0.79 34.53 -17.64
C MET A 1 0.98 33.35 -16.68
N ILE A 2 0.90 33.54 -15.34
CA ILE A 2 1.19 32.47 -14.34
C ILE A 2 0.12 32.42 -13.22
N LYS A 3 -0.91 33.28 -13.24
CA LYS A 3 -1.92 33.33 -12.16
C LYS A 3 -3.02 32.26 -12.25
N ASN A 4 -3.09 31.47 -13.32
CA ASN A 4 -4.18 30.50 -13.53
C ASN A 4 -3.87 29.05 -13.09
N LEU A 5 -2.62 28.70 -12.79
CA LEU A 5 -2.28 27.32 -12.38
C LEU A 5 -2.64 27.00 -10.92
N ASN A 6 -2.57 28.00 -10.02
CA ASN A 6 -2.80 27.78 -8.59
C ASN A 6 -4.28 27.59 -8.22
N LEU A 7 -5.22 27.98 -9.10
CA LEU A 7 -6.64 27.86 -8.83
C LEU A 7 -7.19 26.46 -9.13
N GLU A 8 -6.58 25.72 -10.08
CA GLU A 8 -6.92 24.32 -10.35
C GLU A 8 -6.36 23.37 -9.29
N LEU A 9 -5.17 23.64 -8.77
CA LEU A 9 -4.54 22.81 -7.72
C LEU A 9 -5.29 22.91 -6.37
N SER A 10 -5.90 24.06 -6.07
CA SER A 10 -6.64 24.30 -4.84
C SER A 10 -8.04 23.64 -4.81
N ASN A 11 -8.63 23.35 -5.97
CA ASN A 11 -9.98 22.76 -6.07
C ASN A 11 -10.01 21.22 -6.01
N LYS A 12 -8.86 20.54 -5.98
CA LYS A 12 -8.78 19.07 -6.02
C LYS A 12 -8.97 18.38 -4.67
N ALA A 13 -9.31 19.15 -3.62
CA ALA A 13 -9.58 18.64 -2.27
C ALA A 13 -11.06 18.78 -1.89
N ARG A 14 -11.98 18.57 -2.84
CA ARG A 14 -13.42 18.48 -2.53
C ARG A 14 -13.80 17.02 -2.44
N PHE A 15 -14.28 16.62 -1.26
CA PHE A 15 -15.04 15.39 -1.13
C PHE A 15 -16.35 15.58 -1.90
N ASP A 16 -16.49 14.88 -3.01
CA ASP A 16 -17.76 14.79 -3.71
C ASP A 16 -18.73 14.02 -2.80
N SER A 17 -19.64 14.76 -2.18
CA SER A 17 -20.75 14.18 -1.43
C SER A 17 -21.70 13.51 -2.42
N ILE A 18 -21.95 12.22 -2.20
CA ILE A 18 -22.88 11.43 -3.01
C ILE A 18 -24.12 11.19 -2.15
N ASP A 19 -25.30 11.45 -2.70
CA ASP A 19 -26.58 11.20 -2.04
C ASP A 19 -26.87 9.69 -1.92
N GLY A 20 -27.65 9.30 -0.91
CA GLY A 20 -27.95 7.90 -0.60
C GLY A 20 -28.68 7.17 -1.73
N ALA A 21 -29.57 7.85 -2.44
CA ALA A 21 -30.26 7.28 -3.60
C ALA A 21 -29.28 7.00 -4.76
N SER A 22 -28.34 7.92 -5.02
CA SER A 22 -27.32 7.78 -6.06
C SER A 22 -26.23 6.77 -5.72
N LEU A 23 -26.03 6.41 -4.45
CA LEU A 23 -25.09 5.37 -4.03
C LEU A 23 -25.63 3.96 -4.35
N VAL A 24 -26.95 3.75 -4.24
CA VAL A 24 -27.59 2.44 -4.46
C VAL A 24 -27.60 2.07 -5.94
N GLU A 25 -27.75 3.05 -6.84
CA GLU A 25 -27.72 2.82 -8.30
C GLU A 25 -26.31 2.68 -8.87
N LYS A 26 -25.27 3.07 -8.13
CA LYS A 26 -23.88 2.96 -8.62
C LYS A 26 -23.35 1.55 -8.45
N ASP A 27 -22.86 0.97 -9.55
CA ASP A 27 -21.97 -0.18 -9.51
C ASP A 27 -20.67 0.20 -8.80
N LEU A 28 -20.56 -0.19 -7.53
CA LEU A 28 -19.36 0.02 -6.74
C LEU A 28 -18.25 -0.91 -7.27
N PRO A 29 -17.07 -0.37 -7.64
CA PRO A 29 -15.99 -1.20 -8.14
C PRO A 29 -15.58 -2.21 -7.05
N ARG A 30 -15.34 -3.45 -7.48
CA ARG A 30 -14.90 -4.52 -6.58
C ARG A 30 -13.64 -4.08 -5.83
N LYS A 31 -13.67 -4.18 -4.49
CA LYS A 31 -12.52 -3.83 -3.63
C LYS A 31 -11.28 -4.55 -4.14
N LYS A 32 -10.24 -3.80 -4.48
CA LYS A 32 -8.95 -4.35 -4.89
C LYS A 32 -8.21 -4.81 -3.64
N PHE A 33 -7.90 -6.09 -3.56
CA PHE A 33 -7.06 -6.66 -2.50
C PHE A 33 -5.64 -6.86 -3.05
N ILE A 34 -4.63 -6.47 -2.30
CA ILE A 34 -3.21 -6.71 -2.62
C ILE A 34 -2.87 -8.16 -2.25
N ILE A 35 -3.20 -8.54 -1.02
CA ILE A 35 -3.21 -9.93 -0.57
C ILE A 35 -4.67 -10.27 -0.31
N ASN A 36 -5.17 -11.34 -0.93
CA ASN A 36 -6.56 -11.74 -0.79
C ASN A 36 -6.95 -11.85 0.69
N SER A 37 -8.04 -11.18 1.10
CA SER A 37 -8.56 -11.13 2.48
C SER A 37 -7.68 -10.48 3.57
N LEU A 38 -6.41 -10.14 3.31
CA LEU A 38 -5.50 -9.59 4.32
C LEU A 38 -5.20 -8.10 4.11
N LEU A 39 -4.83 -7.72 2.89
CA LEU A 39 -4.47 -6.34 2.56
C LEU A 39 -5.44 -5.77 1.53
N THR A 40 -6.27 -4.83 1.95
CA THR A 40 -7.13 -4.04 1.04
C THR A 40 -6.35 -2.87 0.45
N SER A 41 -6.75 -2.43 -0.74
CA SER A 41 -6.37 -1.11 -1.25
C SER A 41 -6.78 -0.02 -0.25
N GLY A 42 -5.81 0.81 0.17
CA GLY A 42 -5.99 1.81 1.22
C GLY A 42 -4.90 1.72 2.27
N LEU A 43 -5.23 2.06 3.51
CA LEU A 43 -4.36 1.97 4.67
C LEU A 43 -4.70 0.71 5.48
N SER A 44 -3.70 -0.12 5.77
CA SER A 44 -3.81 -1.27 6.67
C SER A 44 -2.82 -1.10 7.81
N ILE A 45 -3.25 -1.32 9.05
CA ILE A 45 -2.43 -1.21 10.26
C ILE A 45 -2.24 -2.60 10.86
N ILE A 46 -0.98 -2.99 11.07
CA ILE A 46 -0.64 -4.25 11.73
C ILE A 46 -0.17 -3.93 13.15
N ALA A 47 -0.96 -4.34 14.14
CA ALA A 47 -0.68 -4.14 15.56
C ALA A 47 -0.43 -5.49 16.26
N GLY A 48 0.33 -5.47 17.35
CA GLY A 48 0.65 -6.65 18.16
C GLY A 48 1.79 -6.36 19.13
N SER A 49 2.10 -7.29 20.02
CA SER A 49 3.12 -7.10 21.05
C SER A 49 4.52 -6.79 20.47
N PRO A 50 5.36 -6.00 21.16
CA PRO A 50 6.73 -5.74 20.73
C PRO A 50 7.51 -7.05 20.59
N LYS A 51 8.46 -7.09 19.64
CA LYS A 51 9.35 -8.24 19.33
C LYS A 51 8.68 -9.53 18.81
N VAL A 52 7.38 -9.50 18.47
CA VAL A 52 6.67 -10.63 17.83
C VAL A 52 7.05 -10.82 16.34
N GLY A 53 7.86 -9.92 15.77
CA GLY A 53 8.31 -10.04 14.38
C GLY A 53 7.38 -9.39 13.35
N LYS A 54 6.55 -8.42 13.74
CA LYS A 54 5.67 -7.67 12.83
C LYS A 54 6.44 -7.04 11.65
N SER A 55 7.58 -6.41 11.93
CA SER A 55 8.43 -5.80 10.89
C SER A 55 8.98 -6.83 9.91
N TRP A 56 9.30 -8.04 10.40
CA TRP A 56 9.75 -9.15 9.56
C TRP A 56 8.61 -9.72 8.69
N LEU A 57 7.40 -9.83 9.25
CA LEU A 57 6.21 -10.23 8.50
C LEU A 57 5.90 -9.23 7.37
N VAL A 58 5.95 -7.93 7.66
CA VAL A 58 5.72 -6.88 6.65
C VAL A 58 6.78 -6.97 5.54
N LEU A 59 8.04 -7.19 5.89
CA LEU A 59 9.11 -7.35 4.91
C LEU A 59 8.90 -8.59 4.02
N ASP A 60 8.54 -9.74 4.61
CA ASP A 60 8.22 -10.97 3.86
C ASP A 60 7.07 -10.74 2.87
N TRP A 61 6.02 -10.06 3.31
CA TRP A 61 4.90 -9.69 2.44
C TRP A 61 5.35 -8.75 1.31
N CYS A 62 6.15 -7.72 1.60
CA CYS A 62 6.68 -6.82 0.59
C CYS A 62 7.45 -7.57 -0.51
N VAL A 63 8.28 -8.56 -0.12
CA VAL A 63 9.05 -9.38 -1.06
C VAL A 63 8.14 -10.27 -1.90
N ARG A 64 7.18 -10.96 -1.30
CA ARG A 64 6.24 -11.84 -2.00
C ARG A 64 5.34 -11.07 -2.97
N ILE A 65 4.84 -9.90 -2.56
CA ILE A 65 4.07 -9.00 -3.45
C ILE A 65 4.93 -8.53 -4.64
N ALA A 66 6.20 -8.20 -4.42
CA ALA A 66 7.08 -7.78 -5.50
C ALA A 66 7.39 -8.90 -6.50
N LYS A 67 7.52 -10.15 -6.01
CA LYS A 67 7.68 -11.35 -6.85
C LYS A 67 6.38 -11.81 -7.51
N GLY A 68 5.24 -11.50 -6.90
CA GLY A 68 3.95 -12.08 -7.29
C GLY A 68 3.73 -13.50 -6.76
N GLU A 69 4.36 -13.85 -5.64
CA GLU A 69 4.18 -15.13 -4.96
C GLU A 69 2.98 -15.08 -4.00
N ASP A 70 2.33 -16.22 -3.83
CA ASP A 70 1.21 -16.34 -2.90
C ASP A 70 1.69 -16.29 -1.44
N VAL A 71 0.92 -15.61 -0.59
CA VAL A 71 1.16 -15.52 0.85
C VAL A 71 0.21 -16.49 1.55
N TRP A 72 0.73 -17.51 2.24
CA TRP A 72 -0.12 -18.46 3.00
C TRP A 72 -1.28 -19.07 2.16
N ASN A 73 -1.01 -19.43 0.91
CA ASN A 73 -2.00 -19.92 -0.07
C ASN A 73 -3.08 -18.88 -0.47
N LEU A 74 -2.86 -17.61 -0.16
CA LEU A 74 -3.69 -16.50 -0.60
C LEU A 74 -3.07 -15.86 -1.83
N HIS A 75 -3.88 -15.69 -2.87
CA HIS A 75 -3.44 -15.07 -4.10
C HIS A 75 -3.02 -13.62 -3.86
N THR A 76 -1.82 -13.28 -4.36
CA THR A 76 -1.24 -11.94 -4.23
C THR A 76 -1.21 -11.25 -5.59
N ASN A 77 -1.68 -10.01 -5.65
CA ASN A 77 -1.50 -9.18 -6.82
C ASN A 77 -0.07 -8.63 -6.86
N SER A 78 0.68 -8.97 -7.91
CA SER A 78 2.06 -8.51 -8.07
C SER A 78 2.14 -6.98 -8.22
N GLY A 79 3.12 -6.35 -7.58
CA GLY A 79 3.29 -4.90 -7.63
C GLY A 79 4.56 -4.42 -6.95
N THR A 80 4.95 -3.18 -7.22
CA THR A 80 6.14 -2.57 -6.58
C THR A 80 5.84 -2.22 -5.13
N THR A 81 6.69 -2.67 -4.21
CA THR A 81 6.54 -2.39 -2.77
C THR A 81 7.70 -1.54 -2.25
N LEU A 82 7.38 -0.62 -1.33
CA LEU A 82 8.34 0.23 -0.65
C LEU A 82 8.26 -0.07 0.85
N TYR A 83 9.32 -0.64 1.41
CA TYR A 83 9.45 -0.87 2.84
C TYR A 83 10.30 0.24 3.48
N LEU A 84 9.75 0.92 4.50
CA LEU A 84 10.40 1.99 5.23
C LEU A 84 10.49 1.61 6.71
N SER A 85 11.69 1.28 7.19
CA SER A 85 11.94 1.10 8.62
C SER A 85 12.38 2.44 9.22
N LEU A 86 11.49 3.09 9.99
CA LEU A 86 11.76 4.39 10.63
C LEU A 86 12.26 4.27 12.08
N GLU A 87 12.21 3.06 12.64
CA GLU A 87 12.58 2.77 14.03
C GLU A 87 14.02 2.23 14.17
N ASP A 88 14.69 1.87 13.06
CA ASP A 88 16.04 1.31 13.06
C ASP A 88 17.11 2.42 12.86
N ASP A 89 18.21 2.38 13.63
CA ASP A 89 19.39 3.25 13.47
C ASP A 89 20.14 3.00 12.14
N GLU A 90 20.83 4.03 11.61
CA GLU A 90 21.56 4.09 10.32
C GLU A 90 22.38 2.83 9.97
N SER A 91 23.03 2.20 10.94
CA SER A 91 23.88 1.01 10.75
C SER A 91 23.08 -0.24 10.34
N SER A 92 21.77 -0.30 10.61
CA SER A 92 20.87 -1.40 10.25
C SER A 92 19.95 -1.07 9.06
N ARG A 93 19.97 0.18 8.57
CA ARG A 93 19.09 0.67 7.49
C ARG A 93 19.56 0.22 6.11
N LEU A 94 20.88 0.13 5.89
CA LEU A 94 21.46 -0.29 4.61
C LEU A 94 21.14 -1.74 4.23
N SER A 95 20.82 -2.60 5.21
CA SER A 95 20.45 -4.00 4.96
C SER A 95 18.93 -4.24 4.88
N LYS A 96 18.09 -3.24 5.19
CA LYS A 96 16.62 -3.41 5.31
C LYS A 96 15.78 -2.40 4.53
N CYS A 97 16.30 -1.22 4.18
CA CYS A 97 15.63 -0.29 3.26
C CYS A 97 15.86 -0.75 1.82
N GLN A 98 15.08 -1.73 1.38
CA GLN A 98 15.09 -2.17 -0.01
C GLN A 98 13.84 -1.66 -0.72
N VAL A 99 14.05 -0.91 -1.79
CA VAL A 99 13.03 -0.76 -2.84
C VAL A 99 12.93 -2.12 -3.51
N VAL A 100 11.86 -2.86 -3.18
CA VAL A 100 11.64 -4.17 -3.76
C VAL A 100 10.87 -3.97 -5.07
N ASN A 101 11.65 -3.78 -6.15
CA ASN A 101 11.15 -3.63 -7.50
C ASN A 101 11.36 -4.93 -8.28
N ARG A 102 10.45 -5.24 -9.20
CA ARG A 102 10.52 -6.43 -10.07
C ARG A 102 11.87 -6.55 -10.80
N LYS A 103 12.51 -5.43 -11.15
CA LYS A 103 13.82 -5.39 -11.82
C LYS A 103 15.04 -5.68 -10.91
N ASN A 104 14.88 -5.66 -9.59
CA ASN A 104 15.97 -5.85 -8.62
C ASN A 104 16.03 -7.29 -8.05
N ILE A 105 15.19 -8.21 -8.54
CA ILE A 105 15.03 -9.56 -7.99
C ILE A 105 15.38 -10.64 -9.04
N GLU A 106 15.70 -10.25 -10.28
CA GLU A 106 16.30 -11.12 -11.31
C GLU A 106 17.84 -11.04 -11.26
#